data_AF-A0A516Q4E1-F1
#
_entry.id   AF-A0A516Q4E1-F1
#
_cell.length_a   1.000
_cell.length_b   1.000
_cell.length_c   1.000
_cell.angle_alpha   90.00
_cell.angle_beta   90.00
_cell.angle_gamma   90.00
#
_symmetry.space_group_name_H-M   'P 1'
#
loop_
_entity.id
_entity.type
_entity.pdbx_description
1 polymer ?
#
loop_
_entity_poly.entity_id
_entity_poly.type
_entity_poly.pdbx_seq_one_letter_code
_entity_poly.pdbx_strand_id
1 'polypeptide(L)'
;MPQLDRTFEQDQGVFPPGELSGDPLLGNFTSRAIDDSEWWALTWIEAYDLTGQQKYLNMAVKIADYVQGYWDDTCGGGVWWNAERTYKNAITNGLYIRMTAELHNRLHGDRTWLDRSQRAWDWFTGSGMINSDNLVNDGLDNCKNNGQTVWSYNQGLAIGAAVELWRATSDDQLLHTARKLADAAINSDELTSNGILTESCDADDKTCDDNGKQFKGIFLRYFADLAETTQAPELTAFVAEQADTIWGQDRDAANRLGTRWSGAAGDADHPNAFDWRTQASALSALIADVPRRTPARSLSATMDPAQPVIMPGNARTAITVDLAVTATATRSEKLNVRLDLTAPKGWTARSAQRSVLLRPHGNAEPVRTVVPVKINIPAGVADGHYTVTVEVSAGHGLSFTAQTDVLIASKIDFDAGTAAETPWLYDADGSQSNQAGSRFADGNSHFSYRFPFPADSASAKATLDIDNEYTIEASADGKTWTALAKEDQQIHDGENRAEHTVDLTPYLGIDKVVYLRVGDSFPNDGWGGRMYHLTATASS
;
A
#
# COMPACT_ATOMS: atom_id res chain seq x y z
N MET A 1 -5.52 -16.79 -12.06
CA MET A 1 -5.45 -16.27 -10.69
C MET A 1 -6.85 -15.82 -10.29
N PRO A 2 -7.56 -16.53 -9.40
CA PRO A 2 -8.99 -16.29 -9.16
C PRO A 2 -9.35 -14.88 -8.68
N GLN A 3 -8.49 -14.27 -7.86
CA GLN A 3 -8.69 -12.92 -7.33
C GLN A 3 -8.61 -11.86 -8.43
N LEU A 4 -7.56 -11.90 -9.26
CA LEU A 4 -7.41 -11.05 -10.44
C LEU A 4 -8.62 -11.17 -11.38
N ASP A 5 -9.09 -12.41 -11.60
CA ASP A 5 -10.23 -12.67 -12.44
C ASP A 5 -11.52 -12.08 -11.88
N ARG A 6 -11.73 -12.24 -10.57
CA ARG A 6 -12.86 -11.65 -9.87
C ARG A 6 -12.85 -10.12 -9.97
N THR A 7 -11.72 -9.47 -9.70
CA THR A 7 -11.57 -8.01 -9.86
C THR A 7 -11.94 -7.59 -11.28
N PHE A 8 -11.41 -8.26 -12.31
CA PHE A 8 -11.76 -7.95 -13.70
C PHE A 8 -13.26 -8.06 -13.97
N GLU A 9 -13.89 -9.16 -13.54
CA GLU A 9 -15.29 -9.41 -13.84
C GLU A 9 -16.25 -8.47 -13.09
N GLN A 10 -15.90 -8.09 -11.85
CA GLN A 10 -16.71 -7.19 -11.02
C GLN A 10 -16.53 -5.73 -11.44
N ASP A 11 -15.29 -5.29 -11.64
CA ASP A 11 -14.96 -3.87 -11.68
C ASP A 11 -15.00 -3.29 -13.12
N GLN A 12 -15.26 -4.11 -14.12
CA GLN A 12 -15.58 -3.64 -15.48
C GLN A 12 -16.99 -3.01 -15.59
N GLY A 13 -17.77 -3.03 -14.51
CA GLY A 13 -19.09 -2.40 -14.40
C GLY A 13 -19.06 -0.87 -14.35
N VAL A 14 -20.24 -0.26 -14.34
CA VAL A 14 -20.42 1.19 -14.14
C VAL A 14 -20.59 1.44 -12.64
N PHE A 15 -19.88 2.44 -12.11
CA PHE A 15 -19.95 2.79 -10.69
C PHE A 15 -20.17 4.30 -10.50
N PRO A 16 -21.08 4.72 -9.61
CA PRO A 16 -21.19 6.11 -9.18
C PRO A 16 -19.90 6.62 -8.50
N PRO A 17 -19.71 7.95 -8.44
CA PRO A 17 -18.62 8.52 -7.64
C PRO A 17 -18.80 8.17 -6.16
N GLY A 18 -17.69 8.03 -5.45
CA GLY A 18 -17.64 7.69 -4.03
C GLY A 18 -17.65 6.19 -3.72
N GLU A 19 -18.00 5.32 -4.68
CA GLU A 19 -18.02 3.87 -4.45
C GLU A 19 -16.61 3.25 -4.59
N LEU A 20 -15.99 3.41 -5.77
CA LEU A 20 -14.64 2.90 -6.06
C LEU A 20 -13.63 4.02 -6.42
N SER A 21 -14.11 5.17 -6.84
CA SER A 21 -13.31 6.35 -7.19
C SER A 21 -14.07 7.63 -6.84
N GLY A 22 -13.38 8.75 -6.68
CA GLY A 22 -14.00 10.06 -6.51
C GLY A 22 -14.79 10.52 -7.74
N ASP A 23 -14.40 10.07 -8.93
CA ASP A 23 -15.13 10.27 -10.19
C ASP A 23 -15.96 9.01 -10.55
N PRO A 24 -17.05 9.15 -11.33
CA PRO A 24 -17.79 8.00 -11.83
C PRO A 24 -16.93 7.11 -12.73
N LEU A 25 -17.00 5.79 -12.53
CA LEU A 25 -16.48 4.82 -13.49
C LEU A 25 -17.55 4.53 -14.54
N LEU A 26 -17.24 4.81 -15.79
CA LEU A 26 -18.18 4.78 -16.92
C LEU A 26 -18.36 3.36 -17.51
N GLY A 27 -17.82 2.34 -16.85
CA GLY A 27 -17.72 0.98 -17.37
C GLY A 27 -16.41 0.71 -18.09
N ASN A 28 -16.02 -0.56 -18.15
CA ASN A 28 -14.79 -1.01 -18.81
C ASN A 28 -13.54 -0.30 -18.29
N PHE A 29 -13.50 0.03 -17.00
CA PHE A 29 -12.38 0.75 -16.37
C PHE A 29 -12.11 2.13 -17.00
N THR A 30 -13.13 2.76 -17.58
CA THR A 30 -13.01 4.13 -18.11
C THR A 30 -13.55 5.15 -17.11
N SER A 31 -12.91 6.31 -17.02
CA SER A 31 -13.20 7.37 -16.06
C SER A 31 -13.20 8.74 -16.74
N ARG A 32 -13.78 9.73 -16.07
CA ARG A 32 -13.70 11.15 -16.45
C ARG A 32 -12.24 11.65 -16.45
N ALA A 33 -11.44 11.21 -15.48
CA ALA A 33 -9.99 11.35 -15.48
C ALA A 33 -9.41 10.29 -16.45
N ILE A 34 -8.68 10.75 -17.47
CA ILE A 34 -8.25 9.89 -18.58
C ILE A 34 -7.05 9.03 -18.18
N ASP A 35 -6.14 9.60 -17.38
CA ASP A 35 -5.00 8.91 -16.79
C ASP A 35 -5.42 7.74 -15.89
N ASP A 36 -6.49 7.88 -15.10
CA ASP A 36 -7.07 6.78 -14.32
C ASP A 36 -7.40 5.56 -15.19
N SER A 37 -7.91 5.80 -16.40
CA SER A 37 -8.24 4.74 -17.34
C SER A 37 -6.97 4.09 -17.88
N GLU A 38 -5.95 4.88 -18.21
CA GLU A 38 -4.69 4.38 -18.75
C GLU A 38 -3.93 3.50 -17.76
N TRP A 39 -3.99 3.79 -16.45
CA TRP A 39 -3.43 2.91 -15.40
C TRP A 39 -4.06 1.51 -15.42
N TRP A 40 -5.38 1.43 -15.64
CA TRP A 40 -6.06 0.15 -15.82
C TRP A 40 -5.64 -0.55 -17.10
N ALA A 41 -5.44 0.18 -18.20
CA ALA A 41 -4.95 -0.43 -19.44
C ALA A 41 -3.57 -1.09 -19.26
N LEU A 42 -2.61 -0.40 -18.63
CA LEU A 42 -1.30 -0.97 -18.32
C LEU A 42 -1.42 -2.20 -17.40
N THR A 43 -2.29 -2.14 -16.38
CA THR A 43 -2.58 -3.28 -15.49
C THR A 43 -3.10 -4.49 -16.27
N TRP A 44 -4.00 -4.28 -17.23
CA TRP A 44 -4.56 -5.37 -18.04
C TRP A 44 -3.59 -5.92 -19.07
N ILE A 45 -2.65 -5.10 -19.55
CA ILE A 45 -1.54 -5.57 -20.39
C ILE A 45 -0.62 -6.50 -19.57
N GLU A 46 -0.23 -6.09 -18.37
CA GLU A 46 0.59 -6.92 -17.48
C GLU A 46 -0.13 -8.22 -17.07
N ALA A 47 -1.43 -8.15 -16.80
CA ALA A 47 -2.26 -9.32 -16.55
C ALA A 47 -2.30 -10.29 -17.75
N TYR A 48 -2.33 -9.77 -18.98
CA TYR A 48 -2.22 -10.59 -20.18
C TYR A 48 -0.85 -11.26 -20.27
N ASP A 49 0.24 -10.54 -20.03
CA ASP A 49 1.60 -11.10 -20.08
C ASP A 49 1.79 -12.23 -19.06
N LEU A 50 1.21 -12.08 -17.87
CA LEU A 50 1.31 -13.07 -16.80
C LEU A 50 0.46 -14.32 -17.05
N THR A 51 -0.70 -14.17 -17.69
CA THR A 51 -1.71 -15.25 -17.75
C THR A 51 -1.96 -15.82 -19.14
N GLY A 52 -1.60 -15.09 -20.20
CA GLY A 52 -1.94 -15.40 -21.59
C GLY A 52 -3.44 -15.29 -21.92
N GLN A 53 -4.27 -14.76 -21.01
CA GLN A 53 -5.71 -14.66 -21.24
C GLN A 53 -6.07 -13.43 -22.07
N GLN A 54 -6.52 -13.66 -23.31
CA GLN A 54 -6.82 -12.62 -24.29
C GLN A 54 -7.82 -11.55 -23.81
N LYS A 55 -8.71 -11.87 -22.87
CA LYS A 55 -9.71 -10.92 -22.37
C LYS A 55 -9.08 -9.67 -21.74
N TYR A 56 -7.93 -9.81 -21.08
CA TYR A 56 -7.23 -8.67 -20.48
C TYR A 56 -6.65 -7.75 -21.56
N LEU A 57 -5.96 -8.31 -22.56
CA LEU A 57 -5.45 -7.52 -23.68
C LEU A 57 -6.58 -6.85 -24.49
N ASN A 58 -7.72 -7.53 -24.68
CA ASN A 58 -8.88 -6.93 -25.32
C ASN A 58 -9.45 -5.74 -24.52
N MET A 59 -9.45 -5.82 -23.19
CA MET A 59 -9.87 -4.70 -22.34
C MET A 59 -8.89 -3.53 -22.45
N ALA A 60 -7.58 -3.79 -22.45
CA ALA A 60 -6.58 -2.75 -22.66
C ALA A 60 -6.75 -2.02 -24.00
N VAL A 61 -7.03 -2.75 -25.09
CA VAL A 61 -7.35 -2.14 -26.40
C VAL A 61 -8.60 -1.26 -26.32
N LYS A 62 -9.65 -1.74 -25.63
CA LYS A 62 -10.90 -0.99 -25.47
C LYS A 62 -10.68 0.33 -24.72
N ILE A 63 -9.87 0.30 -23.66
CA ILE A 63 -9.49 1.49 -22.91
C ILE A 63 -8.64 2.43 -23.78
N ALA A 64 -7.66 1.90 -24.51
CA ALA A 64 -6.82 2.71 -25.40
C ALA A 64 -7.62 3.41 -26.50
N ASP A 65 -8.65 2.77 -27.05
CA ASP A 65 -9.57 3.40 -28.02
C ASP A 65 -10.41 4.51 -27.38
N TYR A 66 -10.83 4.36 -26.12
CA TYR A 66 -11.49 5.42 -25.35
C TYR A 66 -10.55 6.63 -25.17
N VAL A 67 -9.33 6.38 -24.69
CA VAL A 67 -8.28 7.40 -24.47
C VAL A 67 -7.91 8.12 -25.78
N GLN A 68 -7.79 7.38 -26.89
CA GLN A 68 -7.55 7.95 -28.22
C GLN A 68 -8.59 9.01 -28.60
N GLY A 69 -9.83 8.91 -28.12
CA GLY A 69 -10.87 9.91 -28.31
C GLY A 69 -10.51 11.28 -27.72
N TYR A 70 -9.60 11.34 -26.74
CA TYR A 70 -9.13 12.54 -26.07
C TYR A 70 -7.81 13.08 -26.62
N TRP A 71 -7.23 12.46 -27.64
CA TRP A 71 -6.17 13.07 -28.43
C TRP A 71 -6.74 14.12 -29.41
N ASP A 72 -6.12 15.30 -29.51
CA ASP A 72 -6.35 16.25 -30.61
C ASP A 72 -5.12 17.13 -30.90
N ASP A 73 -5.23 18.00 -31.92
CA ASP A 73 -4.15 18.87 -32.38
C ASP A 73 -4.03 20.20 -31.61
N THR A 74 -4.82 20.42 -30.54
CA THR A 74 -4.60 21.56 -29.64
C THR A 74 -3.21 21.46 -29.03
N CYS A 75 -2.43 22.54 -29.01
CA CYS A 75 -1.01 22.52 -28.64
C CYS A 75 -0.14 21.60 -29.51
N GLY A 76 -0.56 21.34 -30.75
CA GLY A 76 0.19 20.52 -31.71
C GLY A 76 0.02 19.01 -31.53
N GLY A 77 -0.82 18.57 -30.60
CA GLY A 77 -0.99 17.16 -30.24
C GLY A 77 -1.31 16.97 -28.76
N GLY A 78 -1.35 15.72 -28.34
CA GLY A 78 -1.50 15.31 -26.94
C GLY A 78 -2.92 14.93 -26.55
N VAL A 79 -3.00 14.03 -25.58
CA VAL A 79 -4.22 13.61 -24.89
C VAL A 79 -4.57 14.62 -23.80
N TRP A 80 -5.86 14.95 -23.69
CA TRP A 80 -6.41 15.74 -22.60
C TRP A 80 -6.53 14.90 -21.31
N TRP A 81 -6.20 15.51 -20.18
CA TRP A 81 -6.26 14.88 -18.86
C TRP A 81 -7.68 14.44 -18.46
N ASN A 82 -8.70 15.21 -18.82
CA ASN A 82 -10.08 14.94 -18.42
C ASN A 82 -11.07 15.07 -19.57
N ALA A 83 -12.28 14.55 -19.34
CA ALA A 83 -13.34 14.54 -20.34
C ALA A 83 -13.72 15.95 -20.84
N GLU A 84 -13.58 16.97 -19.98
CA GLU A 84 -13.88 18.37 -20.32
C GLU A 84 -12.77 19.06 -21.14
N ARG A 85 -11.63 18.40 -21.35
CA ARG A 85 -10.49 18.94 -22.12
C ARG A 85 -9.93 20.23 -21.53
N THR A 86 -9.71 20.25 -20.22
CA THR A 86 -9.23 21.46 -19.53
C THR A 86 -7.72 21.57 -19.45
N TYR A 87 -6.99 20.45 -19.52
CA TYR A 87 -5.55 20.42 -19.25
C TYR A 87 -4.83 19.31 -20.03
N LYS A 88 -3.63 19.60 -20.55
CA LYS A 88 -2.72 18.58 -21.10
C LYS A 88 -1.53 18.46 -20.16
N ASN A 89 -1.46 17.34 -19.46
CA ASN A 89 -0.44 17.04 -18.47
C ASN A 89 0.50 15.94 -18.92
N ALA A 90 1.63 15.86 -18.23
CA ALA A 90 2.70 14.93 -18.54
C ALA A 90 2.27 13.48 -18.28
N ILE A 91 1.55 13.23 -17.18
CA ILE A 91 1.16 11.88 -16.79
C ILE A 91 0.30 11.19 -17.85
N THR A 92 -0.81 11.83 -18.27
CA THR A 92 -1.72 11.26 -19.28
C THR A 92 -0.98 10.99 -20.59
N ASN A 93 -0.09 11.90 -21.00
CA ASN A 93 0.61 11.74 -22.27
C ASN A 93 1.75 10.71 -22.22
N GLY A 94 2.47 10.62 -21.11
CA GLY A 94 3.45 9.55 -20.88
C GLY A 94 2.78 8.17 -20.84
N LEU A 95 1.59 8.10 -20.23
CA LEU A 95 0.79 6.88 -20.10
C LEU A 95 0.33 6.42 -21.48
N TYR A 96 -0.21 7.35 -22.27
CA TYR A 96 -0.62 7.09 -23.64
C TYR A 96 0.52 6.54 -24.50
N ILE A 97 1.71 7.14 -24.45
CA ILE A 97 2.88 6.67 -25.22
C ILE A 97 3.24 5.25 -24.83
N ARG A 98 3.37 4.98 -23.52
CA ARG A 98 3.73 3.65 -23.03
C ARG A 98 2.65 2.63 -23.38
N MET A 99 1.39 2.89 -23.06
CA MET A 99 0.25 2.00 -23.35
C MET A 99 0.20 1.63 -24.83
N THR A 100 0.33 2.61 -25.73
CA THR A 100 0.26 2.35 -27.18
C THR A 100 1.49 1.57 -27.70
N ALA A 101 2.68 1.79 -27.15
CA ALA A 101 3.85 0.96 -27.44
C ALA A 101 3.68 -0.47 -26.91
N GLU A 102 3.15 -0.63 -25.70
CA GLU A 102 2.91 -1.94 -25.09
C GLU A 102 1.88 -2.76 -25.90
N LEU A 103 0.80 -2.12 -26.35
CA LEU A 103 -0.20 -2.74 -27.23
C LEU A 103 0.42 -3.20 -28.55
N HIS A 104 1.23 -2.36 -29.20
CA HIS A 104 1.93 -2.75 -30.42
C HIS A 104 2.80 -4.00 -30.21
N ASN A 105 3.58 -4.03 -29.11
CA ASN A 105 4.48 -5.15 -28.80
C ASN A 105 3.74 -6.48 -28.59
N ARG A 106 2.45 -6.45 -28.27
CA ARG A 106 1.62 -7.65 -27.98
C ARG A 106 0.63 -7.98 -29.08
N LEU A 107 0.30 -7.03 -29.96
CA LEU A 107 -0.59 -7.22 -31.10
C LEU A 107 0.21 -7.46 -32.37
N HIS A 108 0.37 -8.74 -32.74
CA HIS A 108 1.19 -9.14 -33.87
C HIS A 108 0.79 -8.44 -35.18
N GLY A 109 1.73 -7.69 -35.77
CA GLY A 109 1.54 -6.97 -37.04
C GLY A 109 0.78 -5.65 -36.90
N ASP A 110 0.47 -5.21 -35.67
CA ASP A 110 -0.06 -3.87 -35.46
C ASP A 110 0.90 -2.80 -35.98
N ARG A 111 0.34 -1.76 -36.60
CA ARG A 111 1.07 -0.53 -36.93
C ARG A 111 0.36 0.70 -36.40
N THR A 112 -0.92 0.58 -36.07
CA THR A 112 -1.75 1.71 -35.67
C THR A 112 -1.35 2.21 -34.29
N TRP A 113 -1.13 1.31 -33.33
CA TRP A 113 -0.70 1.72 -32.00
C TRP A 113 0.77 2.17 -32.00
N LEU A 114 1.61 1.56 -32.83
CA LEU A 114 2.98 2.04 -33.02
C LEU A 114 3.04 3.48 -33.56
N ASP A 115 2.31 3.76 -34.64
CA ASP A 115 2.32 5.09 -35.26
C ASP A 115 1.73 6.15 -34.30
N ARG A 116 0.74 5.76 -33.47
CA ARG A 116 0.19 6.60 -32.39
C ARG A 116 1.22 6.87 -31.29
N SER A 117 1.92 5.84 -30.83
CA SER A 117 2.96 5.96 -29.80
C SER A 117 4.09 6.87 -30.25
N GLN A 118 4.62 6.67 -31.48
CA GLN A 118 5.67 7.50 -32.04
C GLN A 118 5.22 8.96 -32.17
N ARG A 119 4.01 9.20 -32.70
CA ARG A 119 3.47 10.57 -32.83
C ARG A 119 3.33 11.25 -31.46
N ALA A 120 2.89 10.50 -30.44
CA ALA A 120 2.76 11.01 -29.09
C ALA A 120 4.12 11.32 -28.46
N TRP A 121 5.13 10.47 -28.68
CA TRP A 121 6.49 10.69 -28.21
C TRP A 121 7.14 11.93 -28.86
N ASP A 122 7.01 12.07 -30.18
CA ASP A 122 7.53 13.22 -30.92
C ASP A 122 6.88 14.52 -30.43
N TRP A 123 5.58 14.50 -30.16
CA TRP A 123 4.87 15.63 -29.56
C TRP A 123 5.32 15.90 -28.13
N PHE A 124 5.41 14.88 -27.27
CA PHE A 124 5.74 15.03 -25.86
C PHE A 124 7.12 15.67 -25.68
N THR A 125 8.12 15.17 -26.42
CA THR A 125 9.48 15.72 -26.41
C THR A 125 9.58 17.11 -27.04
N GLY A 126 8.67 17.46 -27.96
CA GLY A 126 8.57 18.80 -28.57
C GLY A 126 7.65 19.79 -27.83
N SER A 127 6.84 19.35 -26.88
CA SER A 127 5.81 20.14 -26.20
C SER A 127 6.39 21.19 -25.24
N GLY A 128 7.61 20.96 -24.77
CA GLY A 128 8.28 21.73 -23.73
C GLY A 128 8.09 21.20 -22.31
N MET A 129 7.27 20.17 -22.06
CA MET A 129 7.09 19.59 -20.71
C MET A 129 8.40 19.07 -20.10
N ILE A 130 9.31 18.54 -20.93
CA ILE A 130 10.69 18.27 -20.53
C ILE A 130 11.43 19.61 -20.51
N ASN A 131 11.83 20.07 -19.34
CA ASN A 131 12.52 21.35 -19.17
C ASN A 131 14.01 21.28 -19.53
N SER A 132 14.71 22.41 -19.38
CA SER A 132 16.14 22.53 -19.71
C SER A 132 17.04 21.60 -18.90
N ASP A 133 16.61 21.21 -17.70
CA ASP A 133 17.33 20.31 -16.80
C ASP A 133 17.01 18.84 -17.08
N ASN A 134 16.14 18.57 -18.06
CA ASN A 134 15.61 17.24 -18.43
C ASN A 134 14.73 16.63 -17.33
N LEU A 135 14.09 17.50 -16.55
CA LEU A 135 13.02 17.14 -15.64
C LEU A 135 11.66 17.37 -16.31
N VAL A 136 10.67 16.56 -15.96
CA VAL A 136 9.32 16.63 -16.53
C VAL A 136 8.40 17.43 -15.60
N ASN A 137 8.06 18.65 -16.01
CA ASN A 137 7.05 19.45 -15.32
C ASN A 137 5.63 18.91 -15.59
N ASP A 138 4.69 19.30 -14.72
CA ASP A 138 3.35 18.72 -14.68
C ASP A 138 2.57 18.82 -16.01
N GLY A 139 2.75 19.89 -16.79
CA GLY A 139 2.06 19.98 -18.07
C GLY A 139 2.15 21.34 -18.74
N LEU A 140 1.10 21.69 -19.48
CA LEU A 140 1.06 22.88 -20.31
C LEU A 140 0.02 23.91 -19.83
N ASP A 141 0.44 25.18 -19.75
CA ASP A 141 -0.45 26.33 -19.71
C ASP A 141 -0.31 27.12 -21.01
N ASN A 142 -1.43 27.39 -21.69
CA ASN A 142 -1.45 28.06 -23.00
C ASN A 142 -0.43 27.48 -24.01
N CYS A 143 -0.33 26.14 -24.04
CA CYS A 143 0.59 25.37 -24.89
C CYS A 143 2.09 25.64 -24.63
N LYS A 144 2.44 26.06 -23.42
CA LYS A 144 3.83 26.18 -22.95
C LYS A 144 3.97 25.45 -21.64
N ASN A 145 5.18 24.98 -21.33
CA ASN A 145 5.48 24.39 -20.04
C ASN A 145 5.01 25.31 -18.91
N ASN A 146 4.22 24.77 -17.98
CA ASN A 146 3.65 25.51 -16.88
C ASN A 146 4.65 25.78 -15.73
N GLY A 147 5.83 25.16 -15.76
CA GLY A 147 6.86 25.26 -14.72
C GLY A 147 6.41 24.75 -13.35
N GLN A 148 5.34 23.96 -13.29
CA GLN A 148 4.81 23.41 -12.04
C GLN A 148 5.67 22.24 -11.55
N THR A 149 5.34 21.73 -10.36
CA THR A 149 6.07 20.68 -9.67
C THR A 149 6.53 19.56 -10.59
N VAL A 150 7.81 19.22 -10.49
CA VAL A 150 8.36 17.98 -11.03
C VAL A 150 8.02 16.88 -10.04
N TRP A 151 7.15 15.98 -10.44
CA TRP A 151 6.75 14.81 -9.66
C TRP A 151 7.51 13.58 -10.16
N SER A 152 7.93 12.69 -9.25
CA SER A 152 8.76 11.54 -9.66
C SER A 152 8.07 10.68 -10.71
N TYR A 153 6.76 10.42 -10.57
CA TYR A 153 6.01 9.59 -11.52
C TYR A 153 5.99 10.12 -12.96
N ASN A 154 5.99 11.44 -13.17
CA ASN A 154 6.06 12.07 -14.49
C ASN A 154 7.41 11.77 -15.13
N GLN A 155 8.48 11.91 -14.35
CA GLN A 155 9.85 11.60 -14.78
C GLN A 155 10.01 10.12 -15.12
N GLY A 156 9.55 9.25 -14.22
CA GLY A 156 9.67 7.81 -14.34
C GLY A 156 8.87 7.27 -15.51
N LEU A 157 7.67 7.78 -15.73
CA LEU A 157 6.85 7.36 -16.85
C LEU A 157 7.41 7.83 -18.20
N ALA A 158 8.00 9.03 -18.28
CA ALA A 158 8.71 9.46 -19.49
C ALA A 158 9.90 8.52 -19.81
N ILE A 159 10.64 8.07 -18.79
CA ILE A 159 11.68 7.05 -18.93
C ILE A 159 11.07 5.73 -19.43
N GLY A 160 10.01 5.26 -18.78
CA GLY A 160 9.35 3.99 -19.11
C GLY A 160 8.72 3.96 -20.50
N ALA A 161 8.14 5.08 -20.94
CA ALA A 161 7.56 5.24 -22.27
C ALA A 161 8.64 5.18 -23.36
N ALA A 162 9.77 5.85 -23.14
CA ALA A 162 10.91 5.81 -24.05
C ALA A 162 11.49 4.39 -24.18
N VAL A 163 11.64 3.67 -23.06
CA VAL A 163 12.13 2.28 -23.05
C VAL A 163 11.17 1.34 -23.78
N GLU A 164 9.86 1.47 -23.56
CA GLU A 164 8.89 0.60 -24.22
C GLU A 164 8.78 0.88 -25.73
N LEU A 165 8.84 2.16 -26.13
CA LEU A 165 8.86 2.51 -27.56
C LEU A 165 10.19 2.09 -28.22
N TRP A 166 11.31 2.09 -27.49
CA TRP A 166 12.57 1.50 -27.96
C TRP A 166 12.42 -0.01 -28.21
N ARG A 167 11.73 -0.75 -27.32
CA ARG A 167 11.44 -2.18 -27.54
C ARG A 167 10.61 -2.40 -28.82
N ALA A 168 9.71 -1.47 -29.13
CA ALA A 168 8.87 -1.53 -30.33
C ALA A 168 9.61 -1.18 -31.64
N THR A 169 10.58 -0.27 -31.59
CA THR A 169 11.19 0.33 -32.79
C THR A 169 12.65 -0.04 -33.02
N SER A 170 13.36 -0.42 -31.95
CA SER A 170 14.82 -0.51 -31.87
C SER A 170 15.55 0.81 -32.19
N ASP A 171 14.90 1.98 -32.00
CA ASP A 171 15.55 3.28 -32.19
C ASP A 171 16.36 3.69 -30.95
N ASP A 172 17.69 3.58 -31.05
CA ASP A 172 18.61 3.91 -29.98
C ASP A 172 18.46 5.35 -29.42
N GLN A 173 17.93 6.32 -30.19
CA GLN A 173 17.71 7.68 -29.68
C GLN A 173 16.70 7.72 -28.53
N LEU A 174 15.73 6.79 -28.52
CA LEU A 174 14.79 6.63 -27.41
C LEU A 174 15.51 6.19 -26.14
N LEU A 175 16.41 5.21 -26.25
CA LEU A 175 17.18 4.73 -25.11
C LEU A 175 18.17 5.77 -24.59
N HIS A 176 18.78 6.55 -25.48
CA HIS A 176 19.63 7.70 -25.09
C HIS A 176 18.82 8.77 -24.35
N THR A 177 17.59 9.04 -24.79
CA THR A 177 16.71 10.02 -24.13
C THR A 177 16.24 9.50 -22.77
N ALA A 178 15.81 8.25 -22.68
CA ALA A 178 15.49 7.59 -21.42
C ALA A 178 16.63 7.70 -20.41
N ARG A 179 17.86 7.47 -20.88
CA ARG A 179 19.06 7.59 -20.06
C ARG A 179 19.29 9.02 -19.57
N LYS A 180 19.16 10.02 -20.45
CA LYS A 180 19.29 11.44 -20.08
C LYS A 180 18.27 11.87 -19.02
N LEU A 181 17.03 11.41 -19.15
CA LEU A 181 15.96 11.65 -18.17
C LEU A 181 16.27 10.98 -16.82
N ALA A 182 16.81 9.75 -16.84
CA ALA A 182 17.20 9.03 -15.64
C ALA A 182 18.38 9.70 -14.91
N ASP A 183 19.41 10.11 -15.66
CA ASP A 183 20.56 10.81 -15.09
C ASP A 183 20.12 12.16 -14.49
N ALA A 184 19.20 12.90 -15.12
CA ALA A 184 18.66 14.14 -14.56
C ALA A 184 17.88 13.89 -13.26
N ALA A 185 17.09 12.81 -13.21
CA ALA A 185 16.30 12.46 -12.03
C ALA A 185 17.18 12.21 -10.80
N ILE A 186 18.20 11.37 -10.92
CA ILE A 186 19.04 10.95 -9.79
C ILE A 186 20.04 12.03 -9.32
N ASN A 187 20.23 13.09 -10.11
CA ASN A 187 21.11 14.21 -9.80
C ASN A 187 20.35 15.51 -9.47
N SER A 188 19.01 15.45 -9.38
CA SER A 188 18.18 16.61 -9.11
C SER A 188 17.82 16.72 -7.63
N ASP A 189 18.00 17.90 -7.05
CA ASP A 189 17.54 18.22 -5.68
C ASP A 189 16.00 18.32 -5.58
N GLU A 190 15.28 18.31 -6.72
CA GLU A 190 13.80 18.29 -6.74
C GLU A 190 13.23 16.87 -6.56
N LEU A 191 13.98 15.86 -7.02
CA LEU A 191 13.56 14.46 -6.99
C LEU A 191 14.40 13.59 -6.05
N THR A 192 15.54 14.08 -5.57
CA THR A 192 16.38 13.35 -4.63
C THR A 192 16.82 14.23 -3.47
N SER A 193 16.93 13.62 -2.29
CA SER A 193 17.50 14.22 -1.08
C SER A 193 18.49 13.24 -0.46
N ASN A 194 19.77 13.61 -0.43
CA ASN A 194 20.86 12.75 0.02
C ASN A 194 20.89 11.37 -0.68
N GLY A 195 20.62 11.32 -1.99
CA GLY A 195 20.59 10.06 -2.76
C GLY A 195 19.27 9.28 -2.66
N ILE A 196 18.33 9.72 -1.82
CA ILE A 196 17.02 9.07 -1.66
C ILE A 196 15.97 9.80 -2.50
N LEU A 197 15.18 9.04 -3.26
CA LEU A 197 14.07 9.57 -4.03
C LEU A 197 13.05 10.24 -3.09
N THR A 198 12.62 11.44 -3.44
CA THR A 198 11.73 12.26 -2.63
C THR A 198 10.67 12.93 -3.49
N GLU A 199 9.52 13.23 -2.89
CA GLU A 199 8.54 14.17 -3.44
C GLU A 199 8.64 15.53 -2.74
N SER A 200 8.14 16.59 -3.39
CA SER A 200 8.04 17.92 -2.78
C SER A 200 7.17 17.96 -1.50
N CYS A 201 6.31 16.95 -1.32
CA CYS A 201 5.43 16.75 -0.16
C CYS A 201 6.01 15.78 0.88
N ASP A 202 7.18 15.18 0.65
CA ASP A 202 7.88 14.33 1.63
C ASP A 202 8.64 15.14 2.69
N ALA A 203 8.68 16.48 2.54
CA ALA A 203 9.30 17.37 3.51
C ALA A 203 8.71 17.16 4.92
N ASP A 204 9.53 17.40 5.95
CA ASP A 204 9.19 17.05 7.33
C ASP A 204 7.91 17.72 7.85
N ASP A 205 7.62 18.91 7.32
CA ASP A 205 6.50 19.79 7.64
C ASP A 205 5.34 19.69 6.64
N LYS A 206 5.25 18.59 5.87
CA LYS A 206 4.22 18.38 4.85
C LYS A 206 3.71 16.94 4.81
N THR A 207 2.51 16.79 4.28
CA THR A 207 1.87 15.51 4.04
C THR A 207 1.54 15.36 2.57
N CYS A 208 1.98 14.27 1.95
CA CYS A 208 1.51 13.89 0.61
C CYS A 208 0.06 13.46 0.68
N ASP A 209 -0.72 13.87 -0.33
CA ASP A 209 -2.06 13.35 -0.53
C ASP A 209 -2.01 11.85 -0.92
N ASP A 210 -3.18 11.25 -1.11
CA ASP A 210 -3.27 9.83 -1.46
C ASP A 210 -2.59 9.48 -2.79
N ASN A 211 -2.47 10.44 -3.73
CA ASN A 211 -1.81 10.20 -5.01
C ASN A 211 -0.28 10.24 -4.85
N GLY A 212 0.23 11.30 -4.20
CA GLY A 212 1.66 11.55 -4.01
C GLY A 212 2.39 10.40 -3.32
N LYS A 213 1.70 9.69 -2.42
CA LYS A 213 2.22 8.50 -1.74
C LYS A 213 2.68 7.38 -2.71
N GLN A 214 2.09 7.30 -3.91
CA GLN A 214 2.38 6.24 -4.89
C GLN A 214 3.45 6.62 -5.93
N PHE A 215 3.73 7.91 -6.11
CA PHE A 215 4.50 8.40 -7.24
C PHE A 215 5.91 7.81 -7.32
N LYS A 216 6.61 7.74 -6.17
CA LYS A 216 7.94 7.14 -6.08
C LYS A 216 8.01 5.70 -6.55
N GLY A 217 7.02 4.88 -6.20
CA GLY A 217 6.95 3.48 -6.65
C GLY A 217 6.73 3.36 -8.16
N ILE A 218 5.89 4.23 -8.74
CA ILE A 218 5.70 4.32 -10.20
C ILE A 218 7.03 4.69 -10.87
N PHE A 219 7.75 5.68 -10.32
CA PHE A 219 9.06 6.04 -10.84
C PHE A 219 10.02 4.85 -10.81
N LEU A 220 10.15 4.15 -9.67
CA LEU A 220 11.07 3.04 -9.52
C LEU A 220 10.75 1.88 -10.46
N ARG A 221 9.47 1.59 -10.72
CA ARG A 221 9.05 0.54 -11.67
C ARG A 221 9.66 0.76 -13.05
N TYR A 222 9.57 1.98 -13.57
CA TYR A 222 10.05 2.30 -14.92
C TYR A 222 11.54 2.63 -14.99
N PHE A 223 12.09 3.16 -13.90
CA PHE A 223 13.53 3.34 -13.76
C PHE A 223 14.25 1.98 -13.71
N ALA A 224 13.68 1.00 -13.02
CA ALA A 224 14.19 -0.37 -12.98
C ALA A 224 14.19 -1.01 -14.37
N ASP A 225 13.13 -0.84 -15.17
CA ASP A 225 13.09 -1.26 -16.58
C ASP A 225 14.31 -0.76 -17.38
N LEU A 226 14.68 0.51 -17.21
CA LEU A 226 15.85 1.11 -17.86
C LEU A 226 17.17 0.58 -17.29
N ALA A 227 17.31 0.55 -15.96
CA ALA A 227 18.49 0.00 -15.29
C ALA A 227 18.72 -1.45 -15.72
N GLU A 228 17.63 -2.20 -15.90
CA GLU A 228 17.67 -3.57 -16.34
C GLU A 228 18.16 -3.72 -17.79
N THR A 229 17.56 -2.92 -18.66
CA THR A 229 17.86 -2.88 -20.10
C THR A 229 19.31 -2.47 -20.36
N THR A 230 19.79 -1.45 -19.65
CA THR A 230 21.13 -0.86 -19.88
C THR A 230 22.24 -1.50 -19.07
N GLN A 231 21.94 -2.14 -17.93
CA GLN A 231 22.92 -2.64 -16.95
C GLN A 231 23.90 -1.55 -16.46
N ALA A 232 23.46 -0.30 -16.48
CA ALA A 232 24.21 0.85 -15.98
C ALA A 232 24.46 0.71 -14.46
N PRO A 233 25.73 0.69 -13.99
CA PRO A 233 26.05 0.51 -12.58
C PRO A 233 25.43 1.56 -11.67
N GLU A 234 25.45 2.83 -12.09
CA GLU A 234 24.88 3.97 -11.37
C GLU A 234 23.35 3.88 -11.21
N LEU A 235 22.63 3.43 -12.24
CA LEU A 235 21.18 3.24 -12.15
C LEU A 235 20.86 2.04 -11.25
N THR A 236 21.63 0.96 -11.37
CA THR A 236 21.47 -0.23 -10.52
C THR A 236 21.76 0.10 -9.04
N ALA A 237 22.79 0.91 -8.78
CA ALA A 237 23.14 1.35 -7.43
C ALA A 237 22.05 2.26 -6.85
N PHE A 238 21.47 3.15 -7.65
CA PHE A 238 20.36 3.99 -7.20
C PHE A 238 19.15 3.16 -6.77
N VAL A 239 18.76 2.14 -7.55
CA VAL A 239 17.67 1.21 -7.19
C VAL A 239 17.96 0.50 -5.86
N ALA A 240 19.16 -0.04 -5.71
CA ALA A 240 19.58 -0.72 -4.48
C ALA A 240 19.55 0.22 -3.26
N GLU A 241 20.02 1.46 -3.40
CA GLU A 241 20.00 2.45 -2.33
C GLU A 241 18.57 2.79 -1.87
N GLN A 242 17.59 2.83 -2.78
CA GLN A 242 16.19 3.04 -2.40
C GLN A 242 15.67 1.84 -1.59
N ALA A 243 15.89 0.62 -2.08
CA ALA A 243 15.45 -0.60 -1.42
C ALA A 243 16.08 -0.77 -0.02
N ASP A 244 17.39 -0.53 0.09
CA ASP A 244 18.15 -0.61 1.35
C ASP A 244 17.66 0.43 2.35
N THR A 245 17.36 1.66 1.92
CA THR A 245 16.91 2.72 2.85
C THR A 245 15.46 2.48 3.29
N ILE A 246 14.58 2.08 2.39
CA ILE A 246 13.21 1.66 2.73
C ILE A 246 13.25 0.54 3.78
N TRP A 247 14.04 -0.51 3.53
CA TRP A 247 14.14 -1.63 4.45
C TRP A 247 14.86 -1.27 5.74
N GLY A 248 15.88 -0.41 5.69
CA GLY A 248 16.71 -0.06 6.84
C GLY A 248 16.12 1.00 7.75
N GLN A 249 15.35 1.95 7.20
CA GLN A 249 14.99 3.21 7.86
C GLN A 249 13.49 3.54 7.79
N ASP A 250 12.76 3.13 6.75
CA ASP A 250 11.34 3.47 6.55
C ASP A 250 10.40 2.28 6.83
N ARG A 251 10.65 1.62 7.96
CA ARG A 251 9.79 0.56 8.51
C ARG A 251 9.35 0.90 9.92
N ASP A 252 8.06 0.79 10.17
CA ASP A 252 7.56 0.79 11.53
C ASP A 252 7.77 -0.58 12.21
N ALA A 253 7.42 -0.65 13.50
CA ALA A 253 7.62 -1.86 14.29
C ALA A 253 6.76 -3.06 13.82
N ALA A 254 5.71 -2.81 13.03
CA ALA A 254 4.89 -3.84 12.38
C ALA A 254 5.41 -4.19 10.96
N ASN A 255 6.60 -3.69 10.56
CA ASN A 255 7.17 -3.78 9.22
C ASN A 255 6.30 -3.11 8.13
N ARG A 256 5.48 -2.13 8.50
CA ARG A 256 4.80 -1.31 7.51
C ARG A 256 5.78 -0.33 6.87
N LEU A 257 5.67 -0.14 5.56
CA LEU A 257 6.53 0.73 4.77
C LEU A 257 5.88 2.11 4.62
N GLY A 258 6.64 3.16 4.89
CA GLY A 258 6.13 4.53 4.93
C GLY A 258 6.21 5.26 3.60
N THR A 259 5.78 6.52 3.61
CA THR A 259 5.94 7.44 2.47
C THR A 259 7.38 7.93 2.36
N ARG A 260 8.02 8.23 3.49
CA ARG A 260 9.32 8.91 3.53
C ARG A 260 10.46 7.90 3.60
N TRP A 261 10.92 7.48 2.42
CA TRP A 261 11.96 6.46 2.26
C TRP A 261 13.29 6.80 2.91
N SER A 262 13.54 8.06 3.28
CA SER A 262 14.69 8.47 4.09
C SER A 262 14.61 8.02 5.56
N GLY A 263 13.46 7.52 6.01
CA GLY A 263 13.16 7.19 7.41
C GLY A 263 12.76 8.40 8.26
N ALA A 264 12.50 9.56 7.65
CA ALA A 264 12.07 10.74 8.38
C ALA A 264 10.69 10.54 9.02
N ALA A 265 10.59 10.78 10.32
CA ALA A 265 9.34 10.60 11.07
C ALA A 265 8.31 11.73 10.85
N GLY A 266 8.80 12.92 10.51
CA GLY A 266 8.00 14.15 10.43
C GLY A 266 7.76 14.85 11.74
N ASP A 267 6.79 15.76 11.72
CA ASP A 267 6.33 16.48 12.89
C ASP A 267 4.98 15.94 13.39
N ALA A 268 4.44 16.55 14.45
CA ALA A 268 3.20 16.10 15.08
C ALA A 268 1.96 16.25 14.18
N ASP A 269 1.98 17.22 13.26
CA ASP A 269 0.87 17.53 12.35
C ASP A 269 1.03 16.80 11.00
N HIS A 270 2.27 16.40 10.67
CA HIS A 270 2.66 15.77 9.41
C HIS A 270 3.51 14.50 9.66
N PRO A 271 2.95 13.48 10.32
CA PRO A 271 3.67 12.24 10.57
C PRO A 271 3.92 11.49 9.25
N ASN A 272 4.97 10.67 9.22
CA ASN A 272 5.18 9.73 8.12
C ASN A 272 3.98 8.76 8.02
N ALA A 273 3.36 8.70 6.84
CA ALA A 273 2.16 7.92 6.62
C ALA A 273 2.50 6.44 6.34
N PHE A 274 1.68 5.53 6.85
CA PHE A 274 1.78 4.08 6.64
C PHE A 274 0.41 3.53 6.24
N ASP A 275 0.17 3.43 4.94
CA ASP A 275 -1.09 2.92 4.37
C ASP A 275 -0.81 2.00 3.17
N TRP A 276 -1.87 1.46 2.54
CA TRP A 276 -1.67 0.51 1.43
C TRP A 276 -0.96 1.12 0.22
N ARG A 277 -1.04 2.45 0.04
CA ARG A 277 -0.43 3.18 -1.08
C ARG A 277 1.07 3.34 -0.87
N THR A 278 1.47 3.71 0.36
CA THR A 278 2.88 3.79 0.75
C THR A 278 3.55 2.43 0.64
N GLN A 279 2.83 1.38 1.05
CA GLN A 279 3.26 -0.02 0.93
C GLN A 279 3.46 -0.44 -0.53
N ALA A 280 2.48 -0.18 -1.40
CA ALA A 280 2.59 -0.50 -2.83
C ALA A 280 3.76 0.25 -3.50
N SER A 281 3.95 1.52 -3.10
CA SER A 281 5.03 2.37 -3.57
C SER A 281 6.41 1.81 -3.18
N ALA A 282 6.62 1.57 -1.89
CA ALA A 282 7.87 1.03 -1.35
C ALA A 282 8.14 -0.40 -1.85
N LEU A 283 7.11 -1.23 -1.98
CA LEU A 283 7.25 -2.58 -2.54
C LEU A 283 7.72 -2.55 -3.99
N SER A 284 7.36 -1.53 -4.78
CA SER A 284 7.88 -1.39 -6.15
C SER A 284 9.40 -1.20 -6.17
N ALA A 285 9.97 -0.48 -5.20
CA ALA A 285 11.42 -0.35 -5.03
C ALA A 285 12.08 -1.65 -4.55
N LEU A 286 11.46 -2.35 -3.59
CA LEU A 286 11.97 -3.64 -3.10
C LEU A 286 11.94 -4.72 -4.19
N ILE A 287 10.91 -4.73 -5.04
CA ILE A 287 10.82 -5.64 -6.19
C ILE A 287 11.86 -5.28 -7.25
N ALA A 288 12.09 -3.99 -7.50
CA ALA A 288 13.09 -3.52 -8.45
C ALA A 288 14.53 -3.96 -8.09
N ASP A 289 14.83 -4.13 -6.80
CA ASP A 289 16.14 -4.61 -6.34
C ASP A 289 16.24 -6.14 -6.23
N VAL A 290 15.20 -6.89 -6.64
CA VAL A 290 15.28 -8.36 -6.62
C VAL A 290 16.38 -8.84 -7.58
N PRO A 291 17.33 -9.67 -7.11
CA PRO A 291 18.43 -10.12 -7.95
C PRO A 291 17.95 -10.86 -9.20
N ARG A 292 18.42 -10.47 -10.38
CA ARG A 292 18.11 -11.13 -11.67
C ARG A 292 18.39 -12.63 -11.67
N ARG A 293 19.39 -13.07 -10.90
CA ARG A 293 19.62 -14.49 -10.65
C ARG A 293 18.88 -14.86 -9.38
N THR A 294 17.77 -15.57 -9.54
CA THR A 294 17.02 -16.12 -8.42
C THR A 294 17.97 -16.88 -7.50
N PRO A 295 17.99 -16.57 -6.19
CA PRO A 295 18.83 -17.29 -5.25
C PRO A 295 18.64 -18.80 -5.36
N ALA A 296 19.74 -19.55 -5.24
CA ALA A 296 19.69 -21.02 -5.27
C ALA A 296 18.84 -21.59 -4.11
N ARG A 297 18.71 -20.81 -3.03
CA ARG A 297 17.93 -21.05 -1.82
C ARG A 297 17.57 -19.71 -1.19
N SER A 298 16.41 -19.64 -0.54
CA SER A 298 16.02 -18.48 0.29
C SER A 298 15.42 -18.96 1.62
N LEU A 299 15.52 -18.10 2.63
CA LEU A 299 14.93 -18.28 3.94
C LEU A 299 14.30 -16.95 4.36
N SER A 300 13.06 -17.00 4.82
CA SER A 300 12.38 -15.85 5.43
C SER A 300 11.56 -16.31 6.62
N ALA A 301 11.23 -15.35 7.50
CA ALA A 301 10.30 -15.60 8.59
C ALA A 301 9.47 -14.37 8.93
N THR A 302 8.26 -14.58 9.43
CA THR A 302 7.37 -13.52 9.92
C THR A 302 6.77 -13.93 11.26
N MET A 303 6.46 -12.95 12.11
CA MET A 303 5.72 -13.17 13.35
C MET A 303 4.32 -12.61 13.22
N ASP A 304 3.33 -13.37 13.68
CA ASP A 304 1.90 -13.02 13.60
C ASP A 304 1.19 -13.24 14.95
N PRO A 305 0.55 -12.22 15.55
CA PRO A 305 0.48 -10.84 15.07
C PRO A 305 1.85 -10.14 15.10
N ALA A 306 2.07 -9.22 14.15
CA ALA A 306 3.27 -8.39 14.10
C ALA A 306 3.34 -7.42 15.29
N GLN A 307 2.20 -6.92 15.76
CA GLN A 307 2.10 -6.03 16.92
C GLN A 307 0.95 -6.43 17.87
N PRO A 308 1.13 -7.44 18.74
CA PRO A 308 0.13 -7.75 19.76
C PRO A 308 0.04 -6.63 20.80
N VAL A 309 -1.18 -6.16 21.06
CA VAL A 309 -1.47 -5.20 22.13
C VAL A 309 -1.85 -5.92 23.42
N ILE A 310 -1.31 -5.44 24.53
CA ILE A 310 -1.50 -6.02 25.87
C ILE A 310 -1.89 -4.91 26.84
N MET A 311 -3.05 -5.07 27.48
CA MET A 311 -3.36 -4.29 28.67
C MET A 311 -2.74 -4.96 29.90
N PRO A 312 -1.82 -4.29 30.61
CA PRO A 312 -1.18 -4.86 31.79
C PRO A 312 -2.18 -5.02 32.93
N GLY A 313 -2.09 -6.14 33.65
CA GLY A 313 -2.83 -6.39 34.89
C GLY A 313 -1.90 -6.58 36.08
N ASN A 314 -2.48 -7.01 37.22
CA ASN A 314 -1.73 -7.31 38.44
C ASN A 314 -0.94 -8.63 38.39
N ALA A 315 -1.16 -9.43 37.33
CA ALA A 315 -0.54 -10.73 37.12
C ALA A 315 0.33 -10.75 35.86
N ARG A 316 1.11 -11.81 35.71
CA ARG A 316 1.86 -12.05 34.46
C ARG A 316 0.88 -12.37 33.34
N THR A 317 1.16 -11.83 32.16
CA THR A 317 0.41 -12.13 30.93
C THR A 317 1.23 -13.06 30.05
N ALA A 318 0.59 -14.07 29.47
CA ALA A 318 1.22 -14.96 28.52
C ALA A 318 0.46 -14.89 27.19
N ILE A 319 1.19 -14.62 26.11
CA ILE A 319 0.65 -14.63 24.74
C ILE A 319 1.38 -15.65 23.89
N THR A 320 0.73 -16.04 22.80
CA THR A 320 1.34 -16.84 21.75
C THR A 320 1.37 -16.01 20.47
N VAL A 321 2.53 -15.96 19.84
CA VAL A 321 2.75 -15.35 18.53
C VAL A 321 3.28 -16.44 17.62
N ASP A 322 2.74 -16.56 16.42
CA ASP A 322 3.12 -17.58 15.46
C ASP A 322 4.31 -17.12 14.63
N LEU A 323 5.40 -17.89 14.66
CA LEU A 323 6.55 -17.70 13.77
C LEU A 323 6.35 -18.53 12.51
N ALA A 324 6.00 -17.90 11.41
CA ALA A 324 5.98 -18.55 10.10
C ALA A 324 7.39 -18.53 9.51
N VAL A 325 7.93 -19.70 9.19
CA VAL A 325 9.23 -19.85 8.52
C VAL A 325 9.02 -20.42 7.14
N THR A 326 9.58 -19.76 6.13
CA THR A 326 9.43 -20.11 4.73
C THR A 326 10.80 -20.30 4.09
N ALA A 327 10.94 -21.33 3.26
CA ALA A 327 12.16 -21.54 2.49
C ALA A 327 11.88 -22.02 1.06
N THR A 328 12.74 -21.61 0.14
CA THR A 328 12.80 -22.13 -1.23
C THR A 328 14.19 -22.69 -1.52
N ALA A 329 14.27 -23.58 -2.52
CA ALA A 329 15.52 -24.10 -3.04
C ALA A 329 15.31 -24.62 -4.46
N THR A 330 16.28 -24.37 -5.34
CA THR A 330 16.25 -24.81 -6.75
C THR A 330 16.20 -26.33 -6.92
N ARG A 331 16.55 -27.10 -5.89
CA ARG A 331 16.48 -28.56 -5.86
C ARG A 331 15.92 -29.02 -4.52
N SER A 332 15.44 -30.25 -4.47
CA SER A 332 15.03 -30.84 -3.20
C SER A 332 16.22 -30.97 -2.25
N GLU A 333 16.15 -30.29 -1.11
CA GLU A 333 17.18 -30.37 -0.07
C GLU A 333 16.57 -30.30 1.33
N LYS A 334 17.38 -30.65 2.34
CA LYS A 334 16.97 -30.60 3.75
C LYS A 334 17.59 -29.36 4.40
N LEU A 335 16.76 -28.42 4.81
CA LEU A 335 17.17 -27.24 5.57
C LEU A 335 16.80 -27.42 7.04
N ASN A 336 17.80 -27.63 7.88
CA ASN A 336 17.64 -27.59 9.34
C ASN A 336 17.72 -26.12 9.78
N VAL A 337 16.58 -25.49 9.97
CA VAL A 337 16.48 -24.09 10.41
C VAL A 337 16.55 -24.04 11.93
N ARG A 338 17.50 -23.29 12.49
CA ARG A 338 17.60 -22.98 13.91
C ARG A 338 16.81 -21.72 14.23
N LEU A 339 16.25 -21.68 15.44
CA LEU A 339 15.45 -20.57 15.95
C LEU A 339 16.11 -20.03 17.21
N ASP A 340 16.63 -18.80 17.14
CA ASP A 340 17.29 -18.12 18.24
C ASP A 340 16.44 -16.93 18.69
N LEU A 341 15.77 -17.10 19.83
CA LEU A 341 14.80 -16.14 20.36
C LEU A 341 15.46 -15.19 21.36
N THR A 342 15.22 -13.89 21.19
CA THR A 342 15.64 -12.82 22.11
C THR A 342 14.41 -12.04 22.56
N ALA A 343 14.31 -11.78 23.86
CA ALA A 343 13.20 -11.05 24.46
C ALA A 343 13.73 -9.88 25.32
N PRO A 344 12.89 -8.87 25.60
CA PRO A 344 13.24 -7.77 26.49
C PRO A 344 13.67 -8.25 27.88
N LYS A 345 14.42 -7.42 28.60
CA LYS A 345 14.90 -7.74 29.95
C LYS A 345 13.73 -8.06 30.88
N GLY A 346 13.78 -9.23 31.52
CA GLY A 346 12.74 -9.69 32.46
C GLY A 346 11.59 -10.46 31.81
N TRP A 347 11.47 -10.43 30.48
CA TRP A 347 10.51 -11.21 29.71
C TRP A 347 11.10 -12.60 29.38
N THR A 348 10.25 -13.52 28.94
CA THR A 348 10.73 -14.78 28.35
C THR A 348 9.99 -15.07 27.06
N ALA A 349 10.71 -15.42 26.00
CA ALA A 349 10.16 -15.98 24.76
C ALA A 349 10.65 -17.42 24.61
N ARG A 350 9.73 -18.36 24.39
CA ARG A 350 10.05 -19.79 24.27
C ARG A 350 9.19 -20.45 23.21
N SER A 351 9.82 -21.31 22.40
CA SER A 351 9.11 -22.29 21.58
C SER A 351 9.42 -23.72 22.05
N ALA A 352 8.50 -24.63 21.79
CA ALA A 352 8.72 -26.07 21.98
C ALA A 352 9.80 -26.61 21.02
N GLN A 353 9.96 -25.96 19.86
CA GLN A 353 10.95 -26.31 18.84
C GLN A 353 12.08 -25.29 18.87
N ARG A 354 13.34 -25.77 18.93
CA ARG A 354 14.55 -24.94 18.74
C ARG A 354 15.07 -24.99 17.31
N SER A 355 14.54 -25.93 16.53
CA SER A 355 14.82 -26.06 15.11
C SER A 355 13.63 -26.70 14.40
N VAL A 356 13.50 -26.39 13.11
CA VAL A 356 12.53 -26.99 12.20
C VAL A 356 13.24 -27.52 10.97
N LEU A 357 12.78 -28.66 10.46
CA LEU A 357 13.30 -29.24 9.21
C LEU A 357 12.36 -28.88 8.08
N LEU A 358 12.85 -28.07 7.13
CA LEU A 358 12.15 -27.77 5.88
C LEU A 358 12.73 -28.61 4.73
N ARG A 359 11.88 -28.95 3.77
CA ARG A 359 12.24 -29.69 2.56
C ARG A 359 11.77 -28.97 1.29
N PRO A 360 12.34 -27.78 1.00
CA PRO A 360 12.05 -27.09 -0.25
C PRO A 360 12.36 -27.98 -1.46
N HIS A 361 11.63 -27.81 -2.55
CA HIS A 361 11.69 -28.66 -3.74
C HIS A 361 11.43 -27.87 -5.03
N GLY A 362 11.79 -26.59 -5.02
CA GLY A 362 11.60 -25.63 -6.10
C GLY A 362 11.56 -24.21 -5.55
N ASN A 363 11.60 -23.24 -6.46
CA ASN A 363 11.42 -21.82 -6.13
C ASN A 363 9.98 -21.33 -6.34
N ALA A 364 9.17 -22.07 -7.11
CA ALA A 364 7.79 -21.69 -7.41
C ALA A 364 6.83 -21.93 -6.23
N GLU A 365 7.09 -22.96 -5.42
CA GLU A 365 6.26 -23.31 -4.26
C GLU A 365 7.12 -23.30 -2.99
N PRO A 366 7.10 -22.20 -2.22
CA PRO A 366 7.81 -22.13 -0.95
C PRO A 366 7.28 -23.14 0.06
N VAL A 367 8.18 -23.80 0.79
CA VAL A 367 7.78 -24.67 1.90
C VAL A 367 7.71 -23.85 3.17
N ARG A 368 6.55 -23.87 3.81
CA ARG A 368 6.24 -23.10 5.03
C ARG A 368 5.98 -24.02 6.22
N THR A 369 6.42 -23.60 7.39
CA THR A 369 5.98 -24.15 8.69
C THR A 369 5.63 -23.01 9.63
N VAL A 370 4.77 -23.28 10.61
CA VAL A 370 4.44 -22.33 11.68
C VAL A 370 4.91 -22.92 13.00
N VAL A 371 5.59 -22.08 13.80
CA VAL A 371 6.15 -22.44 15.09
C VAL A 371 5.58 -21.48 16.15
N PRO A 372 4.76 -21.96 17.08
CA PRO A 372 4.24 -21.11 18.15
C PRO A 372 5.37 -20.64 19.08
N VAL A 373 5.39 -19.34 19.35
CA VAL A 373 6.29 -18.68 20.31
C VAL A 373 5.48 -18.16 21.48
N LYS A 374 5.69 -18.73 22.67
CA LYS A 374 5.08 -18.26 23.92
C LYS A 374 5.91 -17.15 24.51
N ILE A 375 5.31 -15.98 24.68
CA ILE A 375 5.91 -14.80 25.30
C ILE A 375 5.27 -14.61 26.67
N ASN A 376 6.07 -14.61 27.73
CA ASN A 376 5.61 -14.26 29.08
C ASN A 376 6.08 -12.86 29.45
N ILE A 377 5.11 -12.03 29.80
CA ILE A 377 5.22 -10.62 30.11
C ILE A 377 5.10 -10.47 31.63
N PRO A 378 6.04 -9.79 32.31
CA PRO A 378 5.94 -9.48 33.73
C PRO A 378 4.67 -8.68 34.06
N ALA A 379 4.24 -8.71 35.32
CA ALA A 379 3.23 -7.79 35.82
C ALA A 379 3.82 -6.37 35.94
N GLY A 380 2.98 -5.34 35.81
CA GLY A 380 3.38 -3.94 36.04
C GLY A 380 4.42 -3.40 35.06
N VAL A 381 4.47 -3.94 33.84
CA VAL A 381 5.29 -3.37 32.75
C VAL A 381 4.70 -2.02 32.36
N ALA A 382 5.57 -1.01 32.17
CA ALA A 382 5.15 0.32 31.75
C ALA A 382 4.69 0.32 30.28
N ASP A 383 3.78 1.25 29.96
CA ASP A 383 3.33 1.44 28.59
C ASP A 383 4.49 1.71 27.63
N GLY A 384 4.40 1.15 26.43
CA GLY A 384 5.44 1.28 25.41
C GLY A 384 5.60 0.02 24.56
N HIS A 385 6.58 0.10 23.65
CA HIS A 385 6.89 -0.92 22.65
C HIS A 385 8.03 -1.84 23.12
N TYR A 386 7.83 -3.14 22.97
CA TYR A 386 8.75 -4.17 23.46
C TYR A 386 8.96 -5.25 22.40
N THR A 387 10.07 -5.16 21.68
CA THR A 387 10.39 -6.08 20.60
C THR A 387 10.86 -7.44 21.09
N VAL A 388 10.24 -8.50 20.60
CA VAL A 388 10.74 -9.88 20.66
C VAL A 388 11.25 -10.25 19.27
N THR A 389 12.48 -10.76 19.22
CA THR A 389 13.18 -11.07 17.98
C THR A 389 13.41 -12.58 17.88
N VAL A 390 13.24 -13.13 16.68
CA VAL A 390 13.69 -14.48 16.34
C VAL A 390 14.64 -14.42 15.16
N GLU A 391 15.89 -14.78 15.39
CA GLU A 391 16.83 -15.06 14.31
C GLU A 391 16.60 -16.50 13.83
N VAL A 392 16.25 -16.66 12.55
CA VAL A 392 16.13 -17.97 11.90
C VAL A 392 17.32 -18.19 10.99
N SER A 393 18.03 -19.30 11.15
CA SER A 393 19.25 -19.55 10.39
C SER A 393 19.38 -20.98 9.87
N ALA A 394 19.94 -21.17 8.67
CA ALA A 394 20.15 -22.48 8.06
C ALA A 394 21.42 -22.55 7.20
N GLY A 395 22.32 -23.50 7.48
CA GLY A 395 23.51 -23.72 6.65
C GLY A 395 24.40 -22.47 6.48
N HIS A 396 25.24 -22.46 5.44
CA HIS A 396 26.16 -21.33 5.18
C HIS A 396 25.42 -20.14 4.56
N GLY A 397 25.10 -19.14 5.38
CA GLY A 397 24.69 -17.80 4.95
C GLY A 397 23.19 -17.53 4.83
N LEU A 398 22.30 -18.49 5.17
CA LEU A 398 20.88 -18.15 5.35
C LEU A 398 20.66 -17.74 6.79
N SER A 399 20.37 -16.46 6.99
CA SER A 399 19.81 -15.92 8.23
C SER A 399 18.70 -14.94 7.88
N PHE A 400 17.67 -14.89 8.70
CA PHE A 400 16.61 -13.91 8.60
C PHE A 400 16.15 -13.55 10.01
N THR A 401 15.84 -12.27 10.23
CA THR A 401 15.38 -11.77 11.52
C THR A 401 13.90 -11.47 11.42
N ALA A 402 13.08 -12.20 12.16
CA ALA A 402 11.66 -11.90 12.35
C ALA A 402 11.45 -11.20 13.70
N GLN A 403 10.50 -10.28 13.76
CA GLN A 403 10.20 -9.51 14.96
C GLN A 403 8.70 -9.44 15.18
N THR A 404 8.31 -9.41 16.45
CA THR A 404 6.99 -8.98 16.91
C THR A 404 7.20 -7.86 17.92
N ASP A 405 6.46 -6.78 17.76
CA ASP A 405 6.52 -5.62 18.63
C ASP A 405 5.35 -5.65 19.62
N VAL A 406 5.62 -6.01 20.86
CA VAL A 406 4.56 -6.12 21.86
C VAL A 406 4.27 -4.73 22.44
N LEU A 407 3.10 -4.19 22.12
CA LEU A 407 2.65 -2.91 22.65
C LEU A 407 1.95 -3.12 24.00
N ILE A 408 2.52 -2.55 25.06
CA ILE A 408 1.87 -2.43 26.36
C ILE A 408 1.12 -1.10 26.39
N ALA A 409 -0.19 -1.16 26.60
CA ALA A 409 -1.03 0.03 26.68
C ALA A 409 -2.07 -0.12 27.80
N SER A 410 -1.92 0.67 28.86
CA SER A 410 -2.78 0.62 30.05
C SER A 410 -4.12 1.33 29.89
N LYS A 411 -4.27 2.13 28.83
CA LYS A 411 -5.43 2.97 28.57
C LYS A 411 -5.93 2.79 27.13
N ILE A 412 -7.22 2.53 26.99
CA ILE A 412 -7.93 2.62 25.70
C ILE A 412 -8.64 3.97 25.69
N ASP A 413 -8.06 4.93 24.97
CA ASP A 413 -8.54 6.30 24.80
C ASP A 413 -7.88 6.84 23.53
N PHE A 414 -8.66 7.01 22.48
CA PHE A 414 -8.16 7.45 21.18
C PHE A 414 -9.22 8.16 20.37
N ASP A 415 -8.76 9.12 19.56
CA ASP A 415 -9.54 9.68 18.47
C ASP A 415 -9.45 8.78 17.24
N ALA A 416 -10.59 8.53 16.59
CA ALA A 416 -10.65 7.73 15.38
C ALA A 416 -9.81 8.36 14.27
N GLY A 417 -9.27 7.52 13.40
CA GLY A 417 -8.50 7.98 12.26
C GLY A 417 -7.12 8.52 12.58
N THR A 418 -6.73 8.57 13.87
CA THR A 418 -5.40 8.97 14.31
C THR A 418 -4.47 7.77 14.48
N ALA A 419 -3.16 8.01 14.65
CA ALA A 419 -2.21 6.94 14.98
C ALA A 419 -2.56 6.20 16.28
N ALA A 420 -3.23 6.86 17.23
CA ALA A 420 -3.65 6.27 18.51
C ALA A 420 -4.77 5.21 18.35
N GLU A 421 -5.51 5.24 17.24
CA GLU A 421 -6.52 4.23 16.91
C GLU A 421 -5.89 2.89 16.49
N THR A 422 -4.75 2.94 15.80
CA THR A 422 -4.14 1.79 15.10
C THR A 422 -3.95 0.55 15.99
N PRO A 423 -3.47 0.66 17.25
CA PRO A 423 -3.35 -0.50 18.15
C PRO A 423 -4.64 -1.28 18.38
N TRP A 424 -5.78 -0.59 18.33
CA TRP A 424 -7.08 -1.13 18.73
C TRP A 424 -7.92 -1.55 17.53
N LEU A 425 -7.70 -0.97 16.36
CA LEU A 425 -8.41 -1.28 15.13
C LEU A 425 -8.03 -2.68 14.63
N TYR A 426 -8.98 -3.61 14.78
CA TYR A 426 -8.81 -5.01 14.43
C TYR A 426 -9.17 -5.29 12.97
N ASP A 427 -10.26 -4.69 12.50
CA ASP A 427 -10.71 -4.79 11.12
C ASP A 427 -11.29 -3.44 10.72
N ALA A 428 -10.80 -2.88 9.62
CA ALA A 428 -11.30 -1.61 9.12
C ALA A 428 -12.38 -1.78 8.04
N ASP A 429 -12.69 -3.01 7.60
CA ASP A 429 -13.67 -3.38 6.55
C ASP A 429 -14.26 -2.24 5.71
N GLY A 430 -13.50 -1.71 4.75
CA GLY A 430 -13.98 -0.66 3.82
C GLY A 430 -14.26 0.71 4.45
N SER A 431 -14.18 0.85 5.77
CA SER A 431 -14.35 2.12 6.47
C SER A 431 -13.29 3.14 6.07
N GLN A 432 -13.72 4.40 6.04
CA GLN A 432 -12.91 5.54 5.67
C GLN A 432 -12.53 6.34 6.92
N SER A 433 -11.40 7.02 6.86
CA SER A 433 -10.93 7.93 7.91
C SER A 433 -10.52 9.23 7.27
N ASN A 434 -10.87 10.35 7.92
CA ASN A 434 -10.45 11.67 7.46
C ASN A 434 -9.05 12.06 7.97
N GLN A 435 -8.34 11.16 8.67
CA GLN A 435 -7.02 11.38 9.31
C GLN A 435 -6.96 12.58 10.29
N ALA A 436 -8.10 13.23 10.55
CA ALA A 436 -8.25 14.46 11.31
C ALA A 436 -9.21 14.29 12.50
N GLY A 437 -9.50 13.05 12.90
CA GLY A 437 -10.25 12.74 14.13
C GLY A 437 -11.64 12.12 13.93
N SER A 438 -11.90 11.40 12.82
CA SER A 438 -13.09 10.53 12.72
C SER A 438 -12.91 9.37 11.73
N ARG A 439 -13.63 8.28 11.96
CA ARG A 439 -13.76 7.11 11.09
C ARG A 439 -15.24 6.83 10.83
N PHE A 440 -15.59 6.54 9.60
CA PHE A 440 -16.97 6.29 9.19
C PHE A 440 -17.06 5.04 8.31
N ALA A 441 -18.20 4.37 8.39
CA ALA A 441 -18.47 3.13 7.68
C ALA A 441 -19.76 3.28 6.88
N ASP A 442 -19.66 3.32 5.55
CA ASP A 442 -20.81 3.49 4.67
C ASP A 442 -21.19 2.19 3.95
N GLY A 443 -22.49 2.03 3.69
CA GLY A 443 -23.00 0.87 2.99
C GLY A 443 -22.85 -0.40 3.83
N ASN A 444 -22.25 -1.45 3.27
CA ASN A 444 -21.99 -2.68 4.03
C ASN A 444 -20.65 -2.68 4.77
N SER A 445 -19.92 -1.55 4.73
CA SER A 445 -18.64 -1.40 5.41
C SER A 445 -18.84 -1.38 6.92
N HIS A 446 -17.78 -1.70 7.66
CA HIS A 446 -17.75 -1.56 9.11
C HIS A 446 -16.32 -1.34 9.61
N PHE A 447 -16.17 -1.04 10.90
CA PHE A 447 -14.88 -1.16 11.57
C PHE A 447 -15.05 -1.79 12.93
N SER A 448 -14.11 -2.66 13.28
CA SER A 448 -14.10 -3.43 14.51
C SER A 448 -12.84 -3.13 15.30
N TYR A 449 -13.01 -2.87 16.60
CA TYR A 449 -11.93 -2.78 17.57
C TYR A 449 -11.79 -4.08 18.36
N ARG A 450 -10.58 -4.37 18.82
CA ARG A 450 -10.26 -5.48 19.72
C ARG A 450 -9.65 -4.95 21.01
N PHE A 451 -10.30 -5.22 22.14
CA PHE A 451 -9.88 -4.80 23.47
C PHE A 451 -9.39 -6.00 24.28
N PRO A 452 -8.07 -6.16 24.47
CA PRO A 452 -7.48 -7.22 25.27
C PRO A 452 -7.44 -6.83 26.76
N PHE A 453 -8.60 -6.76 27.41
CA PHE A 453 -8.67 -6.35 28.82
C PHE A 453 -7.83 -7.28 29.72
N PRO A 454 -7.35 -6.78 30.88
CA PRO A 454 -6.59 -7.59 31.83
C PRO A 454 -7.30 -8.89 32.21
N ALA A 455 -6.53 -9.97 32.43
CA ALA A 455 -7.07 -11.30 32.71
C ALA A 455 -7.96 -11.37 33.96
N ASP A 456 -7.77 -10.45 34.91
CA ASP A 456 -8.55 -10.31 36.14
C ASP A 456 -9.83 -9.47 35.98
N SER A 457 -10.15 -8.99 34.79
CA SER A 457 -11.34 -8.16 34.54
C SER A 457 -12.65 -8.92 34.80
N ALA A 458 -13.50 -8.37 35.66
CA ALA A 458 -14.83 -8.84 35.98
C ALA A 458 -15.94 -8.04 35.30
N SER A 459 -15.71 -6.75 35.01
CA SER A 459 -16.63 -5.90 34.23
C SER A 459 -15.86 -5.05 33.23
N ALA A 460 -16.55 -4.66 32.15
CA ALA A 460 -15.98 -3.80 31.11
C ALA A 460 -17.06 -2.93 30.46
N LYS A 461 -16.67 -1.75 29.98
CA LYS A 461 -17.53 -0.84 29.21
C LYS A 461 -16.73 -0.07 28.18
N ALA A 462 -17.39 0.40 27.14
CA ALA A 462 -16.85 1.36 26.19
C ALA A 462 -17.78 2.58 26.06
N THR A 463 -17.21 3.75 25.83
CA THR A 463 -17.92 5.00 25.54
C THR A 463 -17.43 5.54 24.20
N LEU A 464 -18.36 5.77 23.29
CA LEU A 464 -18.12 6.21 21.91
C LEU A 464 -18.76 7.59 21.70
N ASP A 465 -18.00 8.56 21.22
CA ASP A 465 -18.53 9.80 20.63
C ASP A 465 -18.80 9.53 19.15
N ILE A 466 -20.07 9.44 18.78
CA ILE A 466 -20.52 8.93 17.48
C ILE A 466 -21.77 9.67 17.00
N ASP A 467 -21.90 9.83 15.69
CA ASP A 467 -23.06 10.42 15.03
C ASP A 467 -23.45 9.64 13.76
N ASN A 468 -24.45 10.16 13.04
CA ASN A 468 -24.94 9.63 11.78
C ASN A 468 -25.70 8.31 11.96
N GLU A 469 -25.79 7.47 10.92
CA GLU A 469 -26.61 6.26 10.91
C GLU A 469 -25.84 5.04 11.45
N TYR A 470 -25.43 5.08 12.72
CA TYR A 470 -24.58 4.03 13.28
C TYR A 470 -25.33 2.76 13.69
N THR A 471 -24.62 1.64 13.63
CA THR A 471 -24.87 0.46 14.47
C THR A 471 -23.67 0.24 15.41
N ILE A 472 -23.91 -0.22 16.64
CA ILE A 472 -22.87 -0.63 17.59
C ILE A 472 -23.15 -2.07 18.01
N GLU A 473 -22.20 -2.95 17.80
CA GLU A 473 -22.30 -4.37 18.11
C GLU A 473 -21.09 -4.83 18.93
N ALA A 474 -21.26 -5.84 19.78
CA ALA A 474 -20.14 -6.48 20.47
C ALA A 474 -20.10 -7.99 20.24
N SER A 475 -18.91 -8.53 20.41
CA SER A 475 -18.63 -9.95 20.26
C SER A 475 -17.55 -10.41 21.23
N ALA A 476 -17.70 -11.65 21.73
CA ALA A 476 -16.68 -12.32 22.55
C ALA A 476 -15.65 -13.09 21.70
N ASP A 477 -15.95 -13.35 20.42
CA ASP A 477 -15.15 -14.20 19.53
C ASP A 477 -14.80 -13.53 18.19
N GLY A 478 -15.27 -12.30 17.97
CA GLY A 478 -15.11 -11.54 16.73
C GLY A 478 -15.90 -12.10 15.55
N LYS A 479 -16.84 -13.03 15.78
CA LYS A 479 -17.60 -13.73 14.75
C LYS A 479 -19.10 -13.66 14.98
N THR A 480 -19.51 -13.83 16.23
CA THR A 480 -20.90 -13.79 16.66
C THR A 480 -21.17 -12.43 17.28
N TRP A 481 -21.96 -11.62 16.60
CA TRP A 481 -22.18 -10.22 16.95
C TRP A 481 -23.56 -10.01 17.56
N THR A 482 -23.63 -9.16 18.58
CA THR A 482 -24.87 -8.75 19.22
C THR A 482 -24.99 -7.23 19.19
N ALA A 483 -26.11 -6.74 18.66
CA ALA A 483 -26.43 -5.31 18.66
C ALA A 483 -26.60 -4.76 20.08
N LEU A 484 -25.91 -3.66 20.35
CA LEU A 484 -25.95 -2.92 21.62
C LEU A 484 -26.69 -1.59 21.46
N ALA A 485 -26.51 -0.92 20.33
CA ALA A 485 -27.18 0.32 19.98
C ALA A 485 -27.28 0.46 18.46
N LYS A 486 -28.23 1.27 18.00
CA LYS A 486 -28.33 1.71 16.61
C LYS A 486 -29.09 3.03 16.53
N GLU A 487 -28.82 3.80 15.49
CA GLU A 487 -29.70 4.88 15.06
C GLU A 487 -30.89 4.26 14.28
N ASP A 488 -32.09 4.78 14.53
CA ASP A 488 -33.35 4.33 13.91
C ASP A 488 -33.89 5.36 12.89
N GLN A 489 -33.22 6.51 12.76
CA GLN A 489 -33.58 7.60 11.86
C GLN A 489 -32.45 7.89 10.86
N GLN A 490 -32.81 8.29 9.65
CA GLN A 490 -31.83 8.72 8.66
C GLN A 490 -31.40 10.17 8.93
N ILE A 491 -30.34 10.34 9.71
CA ILE A 491 -29.80 11.63 10.16
C ILE A 491 -28.40 11.80 9.57
N HIS A 492 -28.18 12.85 8.77
CA HIS A 492 -26.94 13.01 7.96
C HIS A 492 -26.09 14.24 8.33
N ASP A 493 -26.60 15.13 9.16
CA ASP A 493 -25.96 16.41 9.49
C ASP A 493 -25.22 16.41 10.83
N GLY A 494 -25.21 15.27 11.53
CA GLY A 494 -24.56 15.08 12.81
C GLY A 494 -25.34 15.66 14.01
N GLU A 495 -26.62 16.05 13.84
CA GLU A 495 -27.42 16.55 14.97
C GLU A 495 -27.60 15.53 16.10
N ASN A 496 -27.44 14.24 15.80
CA ASN A 496 -27.50 13.14 16.77
C ASN A 496 -26.16 12.81 17.44
N ARG A 497 -25.10 13.59 17.20
CA ARG A 497 -23.79 13.34 17.81
C ARG A 497 -23.88 13.34 19.33
N ALA A 498 -23.52 12.22 19.94
CA ALA A 498 -23.53 12.06 21.39
C ALA A 498 -22.54 11.00 21.86
N GLU A 499 -22.28 11.00 23.17
CA GLU A 499 -21.57 9.91 23.84
C GLU A 499 -22.51 8.74 24.13
N HIS A 500 -22.19 7.57 23.58
CA HIS A 500 -22.89 6.31 23.82
C HIS A 500 -22.03 5.38 24.65
N THR A 501 -22.48 5.06 25.87
CA THR A 501 -21.81 4.07 26.73
C THR A 501 -22.49 2.71 26.62
N VAL A 502 -21.72 1.69 26.28
CA VAL A 502 -22.18 0.31 26.12
C VAL A 502 -21.51 -0.62 27.15
N ASP A 503 -22.29 -1.56 27.69
CA ASP A 503 -21.78 -2.58 28.61
C ASP A 503 -21.14 -3.73 27.81
N LEU A 504 -19.86 -3.96 28.06
CA LEU A 504 -19.07 -5.01 27.43
C LEU A 504 -18.91 -6.25 28.31
N THR A 505 -19.36 -6.18 29.56
CA THR A 505 -19.24 -7.26 30.55
C THR A 505 -19.77 -8.61 30.04
N PRO A 506 -20.93 -8.69 29.34
CA PRO A 506 -21.44 -9.96 28.82
C PRO A 506 -20.56 -10.59 27.73
N TYR A 507 -19.66 -9.83 27.14
CA TYR A 507 -18.84 -10.21 26.00
C TYR A 507 -17.37 -10.43 26.36
N LEU A 508 -17.01 -10.33 27.64
CA LEU A 508 -15.67 -10.71 28.12
C LEU A 508 -15.41 -12.18 27.80
N GLY A 509 -14.62 -12.43 26.75
CA GLY A 509 -14.23 -13.75 26.30
C GLY A 509 -13.46 -14.54 27.38
N ILE A 510 -13.15 -15.80 27.08
CA ILE A 510 -12.39 -16.65 28.00
C ILE A 510 -10.99 -16.09 28.32
N ASP A 511 -10.43 -15.34 27.37
CA ASP A 511 -9.16 -14.61 27.44
C ASP A 511 -9.35 -13.13 27.79
N LYS A 512 -10.57 -12.73 28.18
CA LYS A 512 -10.98 -11.34 28.47
C LYS A 512 -10.88 -10.38 27.27
N VAL A 513 -10.76 -10.91 26.07
CA VAL A 513 -10.84 -10.12 24.84
C VAL A 513 -12.30 -9.80 24.54
N VAL A 514 -12.56 -8.56 24.13
CA VAL A 514 -13.86 -8.12 23.60
C VAL A 514 -13.65 -7.46 22.24
N TYR A 515 -14.57 -7.70 21.33
CA TYR A 515 -14.64 -7.02 20.05
C TYR A 515 -15.83 -6.06 20.04
N LEU A 516 -15.63 -4.87 19.49
CA LEU A 516 -16.67 -3.85 19.31
C LEU A 516 -16.69 -3.42 17.86
N ARG A 517 -17.85 -3.45 17.20
CA ARG A 517 -18.01 -3.09 15.79
C ARG A 517 -18.94 -1.91 15.65
N VAL A 518 -18.59 -1.00 14.74
CA VAL A 518 -19.41 0.10 14.28
C VAL A 518 -19.67 -0.08 12.79
N GLY A 519 -20.91 0.12 12.35
CA GLY A 519 -21.30 0.04 10.94
C GLY A 519 -22.45 0.97 10.60
N ASP A 520 -23.09 0.69 9.47
CA ASP A 520 -24.20 1.47 8.91
C ASP A 520 -25.57 0.82 9.23
N SER A 521 -26.51 1.61 9.75
CA SER A 521 -27.88 1.18 10.04
C SER A 521 -28.81 1.29 8.83
N PHE A 522 -28.45 2.08 7.81
CA PHE A 522 -29.17 2.25 6.54
C PHE A 522 -28.21 2.10 5.34
N PRO A 523 -27.72 0.88 5.04
CA PRO A 523 -26.64 0.61 4.09
C PRO A 523 -26.91 0.96 2.61
N ASN A 524 -28.04 1.60 2.28
CA ASN A 524 -28.46 1.88 0.91
C ASN A 524 -28.28 3.36 0.49
N ASP A 525 -27.93 4.27 1.39
CA ASP A 525 -27.83 5.71 1.08
C ASP A 525 -26.42 6.31 1.25
N GLY A 526 -25.50 5.57 1.88
CA GLY A 526 -24.10 5.93 2.00
C GLY A 526 -23.79 6.89 3.14
N TRP A 527 -24.58 6.88 4.22
CA TRP A 527 -24.41 7.75 5.38
C TRP A 527 -24.26 6.98 6.69
N GLY A 528 -23.31 6.07 6.80
CA GLY A 528 -23.24 5.21 7.97
C GLY A 528 -22.50 5.81 9.17
N GLY A 529 -22.38 5.01 10.23
CA GLY A 529 -21.91 5.46 11.53
C GLY A 529 -20.52 6.10 11.51
N ARG A 530 -20.42 7.32 12.06
CA ARG A 530 -19.16 8.07 12.13
C ARG A 530 -18.74 8.30 13.57
N MET A 531 -17.64 7.68 13.96
CA MET A 531 -17.08 7.75 15.30
C MET A 531 -15.90 8.74 15.35
N TYR A 532 -15.88 9.57 16.39
CA TYR A 532 -14.84 10.56 16.65
C TYR A 532 -13.87 10.11 17.72
N HIS A 533 -14.38 9.58 18.84
CA HIS A 533 -13.59 9.24 20.01
C HIS A 533 -14.09 7.96 20.67
N LEU A 534 -13.17 7.16 21.22
CA LEU A 534 -13.51 5.97 21.98
C LEU A 534 -12.66 5.86 23.25
N THR A 535 -13.33 5.58 24.37
CA THR A 535 -12.68 5.09 25.58
C THR A 535 -13.22 3.72 25.96
N ALA A 536 -12.36 2.85 26.51
CA ALA A 536 -12.80 1.58 27.08
C ALA A 536 -12.09 1.28 28.39
N THR A 537 -12.83 0.74 29.35
CA THR A 537 -12.35 0.51 30.72
C THR A 537 -12.83 -0.84 31.24
N ALA A 538 -12.04 -1.46 32.12
CA ALA A 538 -12.39 -2.68 32.82
C ALA A 538 -12.03 -2.59 34.31
N SER A 539 -12.76 -3.34 35.14
CA SER A 539 -12.56 -3.43 36.59
C SER A 539 -12.52 -4.90 37.02
N SER A 540 -11.68 -5.22 38.01
CA SER A 540 -11.54 -6.56 38.60
C SER A 540 -12.66 -6.95 39.55
#